data_AF-A0AAU0F0P2-F1
#
_entry.id   AF-A0AAU0F0P2-F1
#
_cell.length_a   1.000
_cell.length_b   1.000
_cell.length_c   1.000
_cell.angle_alpha   90.00
_cell.angle_beta   90.00
_cell.angle_gamma   90.00
#
_symmetry.space_group_name_H-M   'P 1'
#
loop_
_entity.id
_entity.type
_entity.pdbx_description
1 polymer ?
#
loop_
_entity_poly.entity_id
_entity_poly.type
_entity_poly.pdbx_seq_one_letter_code
_entity_poly.pdbx_strand_id
1 'polypeptide(L)'
;MGLSLSLLAVSCKKNTESTQSKQDTIVKSVDTLSTKKDSIVEVEKKIDDVAEQLNLSQIKQMAINDFNSRTDDLISRAIAEYNKNSTEEYPHSRKDVRASILEVYTGDLSGDGLEDIVIWFESRSEEDRHPLENGVLLYKNKRNNVEYVKKLSNGGLDGYSNVEIRNGKAVLTYLLHKDEDPYCCPTGKHTETVSL
;
A
#
# COMPACT_ATOMS: atom_id res chain seq x y z
N MET A 1 -56.81 -97.45 -29.79
CA MET A 1 -55.76 -96.82 -28.95
C MET A 1 -54.43 -97.04 -29.66
N GLY A 2 -53.55 -96.08 -29.91
CA GLY A 2 -53.48 -94.69 -29.46
C GLY A 2 -52.84 -93.78 -30.52
N LEU A 3 -52.99 -92.48 -30.27
CA LEU A 3 -52.62 -91.37 -31.13
C LEU A 3 -51.09 -91.20 -31.27
N SER A 4 -50.66 -90.90 -32.49
CA SER A 4 -49.39 -90.27 -32.83
C SER A 4 -49.49 -88.76 -32.56
N LEU A 5 -48.56 -88.22 -31.78
CA LEU A 5 -48.42 -86.76 -31.57
C LEU A 5 -47.00 -86.32 -31.98
N SER A 6 -46.93 -85.64 -33.12
CA SER A 6 -45.75 -84.94 -33.61
C SER A 6 -45.53 -83.67 -32.78
N LEU A 7 -44.40 -83.56 -32.08
CA LEU A 7 -43.98 -82.30 -31.45
C LEU A 7 -43.16 -81.48 -32.45
N LEU A 8 -43.72 -80.36 -32.90
CA LEU A 8 -42.98 -79.32 -33.61
C LEU A 8 -41.94 -78.69 -32.67
N ALA A 9 -40.68 -78.68 -33.10
CA ALA A 9 -39.69 -77.76 -32.59
C ALA A 9 -40.00 -76.35 -33.11
N VAL A 10 -40.48 -75.46 -32.24
CA VAL A 10 -40.54 -74.02 -32.52
C VAL A 10 -39.32 -73.37 -31.89
N SER A 11 -38.43 -72.90 -32.77
CA SER A 11 -37.27 -72.07 -32.47
C SER A 11 -37.72 -70.70 -31.95
N CYS A 12 -37.45 -70.40 -30.68
CA CYS A 12 -37.45 -69.04 -30.15
C CYS A 12 -36.01 -68.55 -30.00
N LYS A 13 -35.42 -68.09 -31.11
CA LYS A 13 -34.16 -67.32 -31.09
C LYS A 13 -34.39 -65.98 -31.79
N LYS A 14 -34.98 -65.01 -31.10
CA LYS A 14 -35.07 -63.60 -31.51
C LYS A 14 -35.20 -62.71 -30.26
N ASN A 15 -34.40 -61.63 -30.22
CA ASN A 15 -34.46 -60.46 -29.31
C ASN A 15 -33.48 -60.31 -28.12
N THR A 16 -32.28 -60.90 -28.13
CA THR A 16 -31.25 -60.54 -27.12
C THR A 16 -30.26 -59.47 -27.61
N GLU A 17 -29.81 -59.51 -28.87
CA GLU A 17 -28.73 -58.62 -29.37
C GLU A 17 -29.15 -57.15 -29.61
N SER A 18 -30.40 -56.90 -30.02
CA SER A 18 -30.94 -55.54 -30.24
C SER A 18 -31.11 -54.75 -28.94
N THR A 19 -31.40 -55.44 -27.84
CA THR A 19 -31.63 -54.84 -26.52
C THR A 19 -30.31 -54.53 -25.81
N GLN A 20 -29.30 -55.38 -26.01
CA GLN A 20 -27.96 -55.23 -25.43
C GLN A 20 -27.18 -54.09 -26.08
N SER A 21 -27.26 -53.96 -27.42
CA SER A 21 -26.67 -52.83 -28.17
C SER A 21 -27.25 -51.46 -27.77
N LYS A 22 -28.56 -51.40 -27.46
CA LYS A 22 -29.20 -50.17 -26.97
C LYS A 22 -28.82 -49.84 -25.53
N GLN A 23 -28.68 -50.85 -24.67
CA GLN A 23 -28.21 -50.66 -23.29
C GLN A 23 -26.77 -50.15 -23.24
N ASP A 24 -25.85 -50.71 -24.04
CA ASP A 24 -24.46 -50.25 -24.10
C ASP A 24 -24.32 -48.79 -24.59
N THR A 25 -25.20 -48.37 -25.50
CA THR A 25 -25.23 -46.99 -26.01
C THR A 25 -25.73 -46.01 -24.94
N ILE A 26 -26.73 -46.43 -24.15
CA ILE A 26 -27.25 -45.63 -23.03
C ILE A 26 -26.20 -45.51 -21.94
N VAL A 27 -25.50 -46.59 -21.58
CA VAL A 27 -24.44 -46.59 -20.56
C VAL A 27 -23.31 -45.63 -20.94
N LYS A 28 -22.80 -45.69 -22.18
CA LYS A 28 -21.76 -44.74 -22.65
C LYS A 28 -22.22 -43.29 -22.60
N SER A 29 -23.48 -43.03 -22.93
CA SER A 29 -24.06 -41.68 -22.88
C SER A 29 -24.16 -41.16 -21.45
N VAL A 30 -24.50 -42.04 -20.49
CA VAL A 30 -24.56 -41.73 -19.05
C VAL A 30 -23.15 -41.46 -18.49
N ASP A 31 -22.15 -42.25 -18.86
CA ASP A 31 -20.76 -42.02 -18.42
C ASP A 31 -20.21 -40.69 -18.97
N THR A 32 -20.57 -40.34 -20.20
CA THR A 32 -20.20 -39.04 -20.82
C THR A 32 -20.92 -37.87 -20.12
N LEU A 33 -22.17 -38.05 -19.69
CA LEU A 33 -22.90 -37.05 -18.92
C LEU A 33 -22.36 -36.90 -17.50
N SER A 34 -21.97 -38.00 -16.86
CA SER A 34 -21.35 -37.99 -15.53
C SER A 34 -20.03 -37.25 -15.55
N THR A 35 -19.15 -37.57 -16.49
CA THR A 35 -17.85 -36.89 -16.65
C THR A 35 -18.01 -35.40 -16.97
N LYS A 36 -18.98 -35.03 -17.80
CA LYS A 36 -19.30 -33.60 -18.03
C LYS A 36 -19.79 -32.91 -16.75
N LYS A 37 -20.64 -33.57 -15.96
CA LYS A 37 -21.11 -33.03 -14.69
C LYS A 37 -19.97 -32.78 -13.70
N ASP A 38 -19.05 -33.74 -13.58
CA ASP A 38 -17.88 -33.61 -12.69
C ASP A 38 -16.98 -32.44 -13.13
N SER A 39 -16.78 -32.26 -14.45
CA SER A 39 -16.01 -31.13 -14.97
C SER A 39 -16.69 -29.77 -14.74
N ILE A 40 -18.03 -29.70 -14.75
CA ILE A 40 -18.77 -28.47 -14.44
C ILE A 40 -18.61 -28.10 -12.97
N VAL A 41 -18.72 -29.07 -12.07
CA VAL A 41 -18.51 -28.86 -10.62
C VAL A 41 -17.11 -28.34 -10.33
N GLU A 42 -16.09 -28.82 -11.04
CA GLU A 42 -14.71 -28.32 -10.89
C GLU A 42 -14.58 -26.86 -11.38
N VAL A 43 -15.25 -26.51 -12.47
CA VAL A 43 -15.25 -25.13 -13.00
C VAL A 43 -15.99 -24.18 -12.07
N GLU A 44 -17.14 -24.58 -11.53
CA GLU A 44 -17.90 -23.79 -10.56
C GLU A 44 -17.05 -23.47 -9.32
N LYS A 45 -16.36 -24.47 -8.77
CA LYS A 45 -15.44 -24.27 -7.66
C LYS A 45 -14.33 -23.27 -7.97
N LYS A 46 -13.73 -23.36 -9.18
CA LYS A 46 -12.68 -22.39 -9.60
C LYS A 46 -13.25 -20.98 -9.78
N ILE A 47 -14.48 -20.85 -10.24
CA ILE A 47 -15.16 -19.55 -10.35
C ILE A 47 -15.39 -18.94 -8.96
N ASP A 48 -15.83 -19.75 -7.99
CA ASP A 48 -16.02 -19.30 -6.60
C ASP A 48 -14.70 -18.85 -5.96
N ASP A 49 -13.63 -19.65 -6.11
CA ASP A 49 -12.29 -19.30 -5.62
C ASP A 49 -11.78 -17.99 -6.25
N VAL A 50 -12.01 -17.78 -7.55
CA VAL A 50 -11.62 -16.55 -8.27
C VAL A 50 -12.48 -15.36 -7.82
N ALA A 51 -13.78 -15.55 -7.62
CA ALA A 51 -14.68 -14.51 -7.13
C ALA A 51 -14.28 -14.04 -5.72
N GLU A 52 -13.90 -14.96 -4.83
CA GLU A 52 -13.38 -14.63 -3.51
C GLU A 52 -12.07 -13.83 -3.58
N GLN A 53 -11.12 -14.26 -4.41
CA GLN A 53 -9.85 -13.54 -4.60
C GLN A 53 -10.05 -12.13 -5.15
N LEU A 54 -10.94 -11.96 -6.13
CA LEU A 54 -11.28 -10.65 -6.68
C LEU A 54 -11.89 -9.73 -5.62
N ASN A 55 -12.84 -10.23 -4.82
CA ASN A 55 -13.41 -9.48 -3.70
C ASN A 55 -12.34 -9.04 -2.69
N LEU A 56 -11.43 -9.94 -2.31
CA LEU A 56 -10.33 -9.60 -1.39
C LEU A 56 -9.38 -8.55 -1.98
N SER A 57 -9.06 -8.63 -3.27
CA SER A 57 -8.21 -7.64 -3.94
C SER A 57 -8.84 -6.24 -3.96
N GLN A 58 -10.15 -6.17 -4.25
CA GLN A 58 -10.90 -4.91 -4.27
C GLN A 58 -10.97 -4.29 -2.87
N ILE A 59 -11.23 -5.10 -1.83
CA ILE A 59 -11.23 -4.65 -0.44
C ILE A 59 -9.85 -4.09 -0.04
N LYS A 60 -8.76 -4.78 -0.40
CA LYS A 60 -7.40 -4.31 -0.14
C LYS A 60 -7.13 -2.97 -0.84
N GLN A 61 -7.51 -2.83 -2.11
CA GLN A 61 -7.31 -1.58 -2.84
C GLN A 61 -8.12 -0.42 -2.25
N MET A 62 -9.38 -0.67 -1.86
CA MET A 62 -10.19 0.33 -1.18
C MET A 62 -9.59 0.76 0.16
N ALA A 63 -9.08 -0.19 0.95
CA ALA A 63 -8.41 0.10 2.22
C ALA A 63 -7.13 0.93 2.03
N ILE A 64 -6.31 0.60 1.02
CA ILE A 64 -5.11 1.38 0.66
C ILE A 64 -5.49 2.80 0.24
N ASN A 65 -6.52 2.94 -0.59
CA ASN A 65 -6.97 4.26 -1.06
C ASN A 65 -7.50 5.13 0.11
N ASP A 66 -8.29 4.55 1.03
CA ASP A 66 -8.76 5.23 2.24
C ASP A 66 -7.58 5.62 3.14
N PHE A 67 -6.61 4.73 3.33
CA PHE A 67 -5.40 5.02 4.11
C PHE A 67 -4.59 6.18 3.50
N ASN A 68 -4.34 6.14 2.18
CA ASN A 68 -3.61 7.21 1.48
C ASN A 68 -4.36 8.54 1.58
N SER A 69 -5.68 8.53 1.35
CA SER A 69 -6.50 9.75 1.46
C SER A 69 -6.47 10.37 2.85
N ARG A 70 -6.42 9.56 3.91
CA ARG A 70 -6.31 10.07 5.30
C ARG A 70 -4.93 10.64 5.57
N THR A 71 -3.90 9.99 5.06
CA THR A 71 -2.51 10.47 5.18
C THR A 71 -2.34 11.82 4.47
N ASP A 72 -2.91 11.97 3.27
CA ASP A 72 -2.92 13.23 2.52
C ASP A 72 -3.66 14.37 3.25
N ASP A 73 -4.78 14.08 3.92
CA ASP A 73 -5.50 15.06 4.76
C ASP A 73 -4.64 15.52 5.94
N LEU A 74 -3.95 14.58 6.61
CA LEU A 74 -3.07 14.90 7.74
C LEU A 74 -1.83 15.71 7.29
N ILE A 75 -1.22 15.36 6.16
CA ILE A 75 -0.14 16.14 5.55
C ILE A 75 -0.63 17.56 5.27
N SER A 76 -1.82 17.70 4.67
CA SER A 76 -2.41 19.00 4.38
C SER A 76 -2.61 19.85 5.64
N ARG A 77 -3.03 19.24 6.76
CA ARG A 77 -3.16 19.91 8.06
C ARG A 77 -1.80 20.34 8.61
N ALA A 78 -0.79 19.48 8.59
CA ALA A 78 0.55 19.80 9.06
C ALA A 78 1.18 20.95 8.25
N ILE A 79 0.97 20.96 6.93
CA ILE A 79 1.40 22.06 6.05
C ILE A 79 0.64 23.36 6.40
N ALA A 80 -0.66 23.28 6.65
CA ALA A 80 -1.45 24.45 7.05
C ALA A 80 -0.99 25.03 8.40
N GLU A 81 -0.70 24.17 9.40
CA GLU A 81 -0.14 24.60 10.68
C GLU A 81 1.24 25.24 10.51
N TYR A 82 2.11 24.64 9.69
CA TYR A 82 3.41 25.21 9.36
C TYR A 82 3.26 26.61 8.74
N ASN A 83 2.46 26.75 7.68
CA ASN A 83 2.28 28.03 6.98
C ASN A 83 1.68 29.11 7.89
N LYS A 84 0.80 28.72 8.81
CA LYS A 84 0.24 29.63 9.81
C LYS A 84 1.33 30.14 10.75
N ASN A 85 2.14 29.24 11.31
CA ASN A 85 3.16 29.59 12.30
C ASN A 85 4.40 30.27 11.67
N SER A 86 4.79 29.89 10.45
CA SER A 86 5.92 30.51 9.74
C SER A 86 5.67 32.00 9.43
N THR A 87 4.41 32.36 9.21
CA THR A 87 3.99 33.76 9.02
C THR A 87 4.12 34.58 10.31
N GLU A 88 4.01 33.94 11.48
CA GLU A 88 4.14 34.57 12.80
C GLU A 88 5.59 34.66 13.29
N GLU A 89 6.44 33.67 12.98
CA GLU A 89 7.85 33.60 13.43
C GLU A 89 8.76 34.65 12.78
N TYR A 90 8.41 35.14 11.58
CA TYR A 90 9.14 36.21 10.87
C TYR A 90 8.27 37.47 10.71
N PRO A 91 7.97 38.20 11.82
CA PRO A 91 7.03 39.31 11.81
C PRO A 91 7.61 40.53 11.09
N HIS A 92 7.20 40.77 9.84
CA HIS A 92 7.21 42.03 9.07
C HIS A 92 8.51 42.87 8.95
N SER A 93 9.57 42.60 9.70
CA SER A 93 10.85 43.34 9.68
C SER A 93 11.83 42.80 8.64
N ARG A 94 11.58 41.59 8.12
CA ARG A 94 12.23 41.02 6.94
C ARG A 94 11.18 40.51 5.96
N LYS A 95 10.61 41.41 5.15
CA LYS A 95 9.57 41.08 4.15
C LYS A 95 10.09 40.16 3.04
N ASP A 96 11.39 39.97 2.99
CA ASP A 96 12.18 39.20 2.03
C ASP A 96 12.44 37.75 2.47
N VAL A 97 12.10 37.37 3.71
CA VAL A 97 12.30 35.99 4.17
C VAL A 97 11.11 35.12 3.78
N ARG A 98 11.40 34.04 3.05
CA ARG A 98 10.43 33.04 2.63
C ARG A 98 10.81 31.69 3.21
N ALA A 99 9.88 31.11 3.95
CA ALA A 99 9.98 29.73 4.41
C ALA A 99 9.36 28.81 3.36
N SER A 100 10.09 27.77 2.96
CA SER A 100 9.73 26.84 1.90
C SER A 100 9.79 25.42 2.44
N ILE A 101 8.79 24.61 2.11
CA ILE A 101 8.85 23.17 2.33
C ILE A 101 9.71 22.57 1.22
N LEU A 102 10.73 21.80 1.61
CA LEU A 102 11.58 21.06 0.68
C LEU A 102 10.96 19.69 0.37
N GLU A 103 10.61 18.95 1.42
CA GLU A 103 10.03 17.61 1.30
C GLU A 103 9.19 17.27 2.54
N VAL A 104 8.25 16.33 2.37
CA VAL A 104 7.43 15.78 3.44
C VAL A 104 7.64 14.27 3.47
N TYR A 105 7.88 13.74 4.67
CA TYR A 105 8.03 12.31 4.90
C TYR A 105 6.97 11.82 5.88
N THR A 106 6.61 10.55 5.76
CA THR A 106 5.70 9.87 6.70
C THR A 106 6.32 8.59 7.24
N GLY A 107 5.89 8.19 8.44
CA GLY A 107 6.22 6.89 9.03
C GLY A 107 5.88 6.83 10.52
N ASP A 108 5.80 5.61 11.08
CA ASP A 108 5.46 5.40 12.49
C ASP A 108 6.64 5.74 13.42
N LEU A 109 6.81 7.03 13.69
CA LEU A 109 7.90 7.56 14.51
C LEU A 109 7.65 7.41 16.02
N SER A 110 6.39 7.27 16.39
CA SER A 110 5.95 7.13 17.78
C SER A 110 5.69 5.68 18.21
N GLY A 111 5.70 4.73 17.28
CA GLY A 111 5.52 3.30 17.53
C GLY A 111 4.08 2.91 17.89
N ASP A 112 3.09 3.73 17.51
CA ASP A 112 1.68 3.50 17.81
C ASP A 112 0.87 2.93 16.64
N GLY A 113 1.55 2.61 15.53
CA GLY A 113 0.98 2.03 14.33
C GLY A 113 0.30 3.06 13.41
N LEU A 114 0.44 4.36 13.68
CA LEU A 114 0.00 5.43 12.81
C LEU A 114 1.20 6.13 12.17
N GLU A 115 1.06 6.54 10.90
CA GLU A 115 2.11 7.33 10.25
C GLU A 115 2.12 8.76 10.76
N ASP A 116 3.22 9.15 11.39
CA ASP A 116 3.56 10.50 11.79
C ASP A 116 4.16 11.28 10.61
N ILE A 117 4.25 12.61 10.71
CA ILE A 117 4.66 13.50 9.61
C ILE A 117 5.94 14.24 9.99
N VAL A 118 6.89 14.27 9.04
CA VAL A 118 8.09 15.11 9.10
C VAL A 118 8.09 16.06 7.93
N ILE A 119 8.10 17.37 8.21
CA ILE A 119 8.24 18.41 7.18
C ILE A 119 9.68 18.91 7.22
N TRP A 120 10.42 18.70 6.13
CA TRP A 120 11.73 19.32 5.92
C TRP A 120 11.52 20.67 5.25
N PHE A 121 12.06 21.72 5.86
CA PHE A 121 11.91 23.09 5.39
C PHE A 121 13.25 23.83 5.34
N GLU A 122 13.28 24.89 4.55
CA GLU A 122 14.29 25.93 4.64
C GLU A 122 13.64 27.31 4.66
N SER A 123 14.25 28.27 5.37
CA SER A 123 13.92 29.69 5.25
C SER A 123 15.08 30.42 4.59
N ARG A 124 14.77 31.36 3.70
CA ARG A 124 15.78 32.11 2.95
C ARG A 124 15.33 33.56 2.75
N SER A 125 16.25 34.51 2.88
CA SER A 125 16.06 35.88 2.42
C SER A 125 16.28 35.96 0.90
N GLU A 126 15.54 36.81 0.20
CA GLU A 126 15.77 37.07 -1.23
C GLU A 126 17.19 37.59 -1.53
N GLU A 127 17.87 38.22 -0.56
CA GLU A 127 19.23 38.76 -0.72
C GLU A 127 20.32 37.74 -0.35
N ASP A 128 19.98 36.71 0.43
CA ASP A 128 20.94 35.72 0.93
C ASP A 128 21.10 34.54 -0.03
N ARG A 129 22.36 34.20 -0.33
CA ARG A 129 22.67 32.99 -1.12
C ARG A 129 22.44 31.69 -0.36
N HIS A 130 22.38 31.77 0.96
CA HIS A 130 22.30 30.63 1.87
C HIS A 130 21.01 30.68 2.67
N PRO A 131 20.41 29.52 3.01
CA PRO A 131 19.26 29.49 3.89
C PRO A 131 19.63 30.10 5.26
N LEU A 132 18.70 30.86 5.81
CA LEU A 132 18.76 31.40 7.17
C LEU A 132 18.52 30.28 8.18
N GLU A 133 17.59 29.38 7.87
CA GLU A 133 17.27 28.20 8.66
C GLU A 133 17.05 27.02 7.73
N ASN A 134 17.50 25.85 8.15
CA ASN A 134 17.11 24.58 7.55
C ASN A 134 16.81 23.61 8.70
N GLY A 135 15.67 22.95 8.63
CA GLY A 135 15.21 22.16 9.75
C GLY A 135 14.10 21.19 9.40
N VAL A 136 13.75 20.37 10.38
CA VAL A 136 12.60 19.48 10.29
C VAL A 136 11.60 19.81 11.39
N LEU A 137 10.32 19.72 11.04
CA LEU A 137 9.20 19.81 11.97
C LEU A 137 8.59 18.42 12.10
N LEU A 138 8.38 17.98 13.33
CA LEU A 138 7.77 16.69 13.61
C LEU A 138 6.35 16.90 14.11
N TYR A 139 5.41 16.20 13.48
CA TYR A 139 4.00 16.18 13.83
C TYR A 139 3.57 14.75 14.14
N LYS A 140 2.93 14.57 15.29
CA LYS A 140 2.34 13.30 15.69
C LYS A 140 0.95 13.14 15.10
N ASN A 141 0.64 11.98 14.55
CA ASN A 141 -0.68 11.63 14.06
C ASN A 141 -1.64 11.29 15.21
N LYS A 142 -2.79 11.96 15.26
CA LYS A 142 -3.89 11.72 16.22
C LYS A 142 -5.15 11.19 15.54
N ARG A 143 -4.98 10.45 14.44
CA ARG A 143 -5.98 9.86 13.53
C ARG A 143 -6.73 10.89 12.68
N ASN A 144 -7.35 11.88 13.33
CA ASN A 144 -8.19 12.89 12.66
C ASN A 144 -7.56 14.29 12.71
N ASN A 145 -6.39 14.41 13.33
CA ASN A 145 -5.65 15.65 13.43
C ASN A 145 -4.16 15.36 13.57
N VAL A 146 -3.36 16.41 13.47
CA VAL A 146 -1.92 16.40 13.78
C VAL A 146 -1.66 17.16 15.08
N GLU A 147 -0.60 16.77 15.78
CA GLU A 147 -0.06 17.49 16.94
C GLU A 147 1.38 17.88 16.63
N TYR A 148 1.69 19.18 16.58
CA TYR A 148 3.07 19.63 16.53
C TYR A 148 3.83 19.14 17.78
N VAL A 149 4.95 18.46 17.57
CA VAL A 149 5.78 17.93 18.66
C VAL A 149 7.00 18.81 18.88
N LYS A 150 7.83 18.98 17.84
CA LYS A 150 9.06 19.76 17.95
C LYS A 150 9.61 20.19 16.58
N LYS A 151 10.40 21.27 16.62
CA LYS A 151 11.27 21.74 15.55
C LYS A 151 12.70 21.34 15.88
N LEU A 152 13.40 20.77 14.92
CA LEU A 152 14.83 20.56 14.97
C LEU A 152 15.44 21.34 13.83
N SER A 153 16.21 22.38 14.12
CA SER A 153 16.90 23.15 13.09
C SER A 153 18.39 23.18 13.38
N ASN A 154 19.17 23.14 12.31
CA ASN A 154 20.55 23.59 12.35
C ASN A 154 20.55 25.01 11.77
N GLY A 155 21.05 25.96 12.56
CA GLY A 155 21.18 27.34 12.10
C GLY A 155 22.25 27.45 11.00
N GLY A 156 22.03 28.34 10.03
CA GLY A 156 23.05 28.69 9.04
C GLY A 156 23.32 27.62 7.96
N LEU A 157 24.59 27.42 7.64
CA LEU A 157 25.06 26.63 6.48
C LEU A 157 25.07 25.11 6.72
N ASP A 158 25.04 24.71 7.99
CA ASP A 158 25.05 23.31 8.44
C ASP A 158 23.65 22.68 8.42
N GLY A 159 22.77 23.17 7.55
CA GLY A 159 21.45 22.62 7.33
C GLY A 159 21.48 21.12 7.06
N TYR A 160 20.35 20.45 7.26
CA TYR A 160 20.26 19.05 6.87
C TYR A 160 20.50 18.94 5.36
N SER A 161 21.29 17.94 5.01
CA SER A 161 21.63 17.55 3.64
C SER A 161 20.79 16.36 3.17
N ASN A 162 20.22 15.60 4.11
CA ASN A 162 19.33 14.49 3.85
C ASN A 162 18.44 14.22 5.07
N VAL A 163 17.18 13.89 4.80
CA VAL A 163 16.22 13.39 5.78
C VAL A 163 15.70 12.05 5.27
N GLU A 164 15.67 11.04 6.13
CA GLU A 164 15.16 9.73 5.76
C GLU A 164 14.37 9.11 6.91
N ILE A 165 13.32 8.35 6.60
CA ILE A 165 12.60 7.57 7.59
C ILE A 165 13.08 6.11 7.53
N ARG A 166 13.66 5.62 8.62
CA ARG A 166 14.11 4.22 8.75
C ARG A 166 13.68 3.64 10.09
N ASN A 167 13.02 2.48 10.06
CA ASN A 167 12.64 1.71 11.25
C ASN A 167 11.93 2.55 12.32
N GLY A 168 10.95 3.36 11.92
CA GLY A 168 10.20 4.22 12.83
C GLY A 168 11.04 5.35 13.43
N LYS A 169 12.09 5.79 12.74
CA LYS A 169 12.92 6.93 13.16
C LYS A 169 13.26 7.82 11.98
N ALA A 170 13.33 9.12 12.21
CA ALA A 170 13.88 10.08 11.26
C ALA A 170 15.40 10.13 11.42
N VAL A 171 16.12 9.87 10.35
CA VAL A 171 17.58 9.90 10.26
C VAL A 171 17.96 11.19 9.53
N LEU A 172 18.52 12.14 10.27
CA LEU A 172 18.85 13.48 9.80
C LEU A 172 20.35 13.54 9.57
N THR A 173 20.79 13.89 8.36
CA THR A 173 22.22 14.01 8.04
C THR A 173 22.55 15.46 7.73
N TYR A 174 23.55 16.01 8.41
CA TYR A 174 24.08 17.34 8.12
C TYR A 174 25.59 17.29 7.89
N LEU A 175 26.07 18.30 7.16
CA LEU A 175 27.49 18.47 6.88
C LEU A 175 28.10 19.28 8.02
N LEU A 176 29.32 18.92 8.41
CA LEU A 176 30.09 19.67 9.41
C LEU A 176 31.08 20.58 8.71
N HIS A 177 31.10 21.86 9.06
CA HIS A 177 32.08 22.82 8.58
C HIS A 177 33.06 23.21 9.70
N LYS A 178 34.18 23.87 9.36
CA LYS A 178 35.08 24.41 10.39
C LYS A 178 34.47 25.67 10.96
N ASP A 179 34.56 25.84 12.28
CA ASP A 179 34.08 27.06 12.96
C ASP A 179 34.67 28.35 12.36
N GLU A 180 35.95 28.30 11.93
CA GLU A 180 36.67 29.45 11.35
C GLU A 180 36.35 29.68 9.85
N ASP A 181 35.74 28.69 9.17
CA ASP A 181 35.39 28.77 7.76
C ASP A 181 34.10 27.98 7.46
N PRO A 182 32.94 28.47 7.94
CA PRO A 182 31.67 27.76 7.84
C PRO A 182 31.11 27.74 6.41
N TYR A 183 31.67 28.58 5.51
CA TYR A 183 31.26 28.70 4.11
C TYR A 183 32.11 27.86 3.14
N CYS A 184 33.19 27.23 3.61
CA CYS A 184 34.11 26.42 2.78
C CYS A 184 34.00 24.92 3.05
N CYS A 185 34.55 24.10 2.17
CA CYS A 185 34.34 22.66 2.02
C CYS A 185 34.00 21.88 3.32
N PRO A 186 32.95 21.04 3.30
CA PRO A 186 32.59 20.17 4.42
C PRO A 186 33.78 19.38 4.95
N THR A 187 33.94 19.38 6.26
CA THR A 187 34.98 18.62 6.97
C THR A 187 34.52 17.22 7.39
N GLY A 188 33.21 16.99 7.40
CA GLY A 188 32.64 15.72 7.79
C GLY A 188 31.13 15.67 7.56
N LYS A 189 30.54 14.54 7.94
CA LYS A 189 29.09 14.33 7.99
C LYS A 189 28.72 13.87 9.39
N HIS A 190 27.62 14.38 9.90
CA HIS A 190 27.01 13.90 11.12
C HIS A 190 25.62 13.37 10.83
N THR A 191 25.22 12.35 11.57
CA THR A 191 23.88 11.78 11.49
C THR A 191 23.26 11.74 12.88
N GLU A 192 22.10 12.36 13.01
CA GLU A 192 21.25 12.28 14.19
C GLU A 192 20.05 11.37 13.90
N THR A 193 19.56 10.67 14.91
CA THR A 193 18.35 9.85 14.79
C THR A 193 17.31 10.32 15.78
N VAL A 194 16.09 10.52 15.30
CA VAL A 194 15.00 11.13 16.04
C VAL A 194 13.78 10.22 16.01
N SER A 195 13.16 10.02 17.17
CA SER A 195 11.83 9.43 17.32
C SER A 195 10.89 10.43 17.99
N LEU A 196 9.60 10.11 17.96
CA LEU A 196 8.54 10.83 18.67
C LEU A 196 8.28 10.25 20.05
#